data_AF-A0A6F8PVP1-F1
#
_entry.id   AF-A0A6F8PVP1-F1
#
_cell.length_a   1.000
_cell.length_b   1.000
_cell.length_c   1.000
_cell.angle_alpha   90.00
_cell.angle_beta   90.00
_cell.angle_gamma   90.00
#
_symmetry.space_group_name_H-M   'P 1'
#
loop_
_entity.id
_entity.type
_entity.pdbx_description
1 polymer ?
#
loop_
_entity_poly.entity_id
_entity_poly.type
_entity_poly.pdbx_seq_one_letter_code
_entity_poly.pdbx_strand_id
1 'polypeptide(L)'
;MNSTEQPTSFLDYQEFFFDAIVIGAGGAGMRAALALQQDGHQVAMVSKVFPTRSHTVAAQGGINAALANVSDDQWQWHMYDTIKGSDYLGDQDAIEFMCQEASHIVRELEHFGVPFSRLENGKIYQRAFGGQSQNYGESQAKRTCAAADRTGHAILHSLYQQNIAAGTEMFDEHFALDLIQDEQDRVCGVLIQDLQNSKLKVIWAQHTLLATGGAGQIFRTNSNASINTGDGLGMAQRIGVPLQDMEFWQFHPTGVAGKGMLISEATRGEGGILRNAENEPFMIKYAPKVKELASRDVVARAIAIEVEEGRGCGANKDYVLLDLTHLPTDVIENRLPGIRDICLTFLGLDPIDKPIPVFPTCHYMMGGIPTNINGQVIQPDIAIDKNLHGTTIEPQKTISGLYAIGECACVSVHGANRLGGNSLLDIVVFGRQAARHISAQLQQNSIPFSRPQQHTLSHLLERYQRWLTAEPETANTQDNVNAIKQAMQKTMEQGCSVFRDHTRMQQTVDALQAIEERFAKVSIADQSQIFNFERTSALELENLLSVAKATACSALARTESRGAHTRIDHNERDDQDWLKHSLYYPQQDTVLYKPVNMQPKQHAPFIPQKRVY
;
A
#
# COMPACT_ATOMS: atom_id res chain seq x y z
N MET A 1 -27.35 24.89 48.18
CA MET A 1 -26.24 23.99 47.80
C MET A 1 -26.83 22.95 46.88
N ASN A 2 -26.89 23.24 45.58
CA ASN A 2 -27.28 22.25 44.57
C ASN A 2 -25.99 21.96 43.79
N SER A 3 -25.35 20.83 44.12
CA SER A 3 -24.30 20.25 43.31
C SER A 3 -24.95 19.68 42.04
N THR A 4 -24.91 20.46 40.97
CA THR A 4 -25.07 19.94 39.62
C THR A 4 -23.85 19.08 39.32
N GLU A 5 -23.97 17.77 39.54
CA GLU A 5 -23.06 16.79 38.94
C GLU A 5 -23.19 16.93 37.41
N GLN A 6 -22.12 17.39 36.77
CA GLN A 6 -21.98 17.27 35.32
C GLN A 6 -21.84 15.78 34.99
N PRO A 7 -22.64 15.22 34.06
CA PRO A 7 -22.44 13.86 33.61
C PRO A 7 -21.21 13.84 32.71
N THR A 8 -20.03 13.63 33.29
CA THR A 8 -18.87 13.18 32.52
C THR A 8 -18.99 11.67 32.35
N SER A 9 -19.86 11.22 31.44
CA SER A 9 -19.91 9.80 31.07
C SER A 9 -18.68 9.50 30.21
N PHE A 10 -17.53 9.32 30.84
CA PHE A 10 -16.39 8.71 30.17
C PHE A 10 -16.81 7.31 29.72
N LEU A 11 -16.65 7.01 28.42
CA LEU A 11 -16.89 5.67 27.89
C LEU A 11 -15.99 4.68 28.64
N ASP A 12 -16.57 3.60 29.15
CA ASP A 12 -15.83 2.53 29.84
C ASP A 12 -14.98 1.75 28.82
N TYR A 13 -13.76 1.39 29.20
CA TYR A 13 -12.83 0.63 28.35
C TYR A 13 -12.02 -0.39 29.15
N GLN A 14 -11.65 -1.49 28.49
CA GLN A 14 -10.80 -2.53 29.08
C GLN A 14 -9.32 -2.30 28.73
N GLU A 15 -8.41 -2.48 29.68
CA GLU A 15 -6.98 -2.33 29.46
C GLU A 15 -6.27 -3.68 29.26
N PHE A 16 -5.32 -3.72 28.32
CA PHE A 16 -4.43 -4.84 28.06
C PHE A 16 -2.98 -4.35 27.97
N PHE A 17 -2.01 -5.21 28.27
CA PHE A 17 -0.58 -4.87 28.31
C PHE A 17 0.22 -5.92 27.56
N PHE A 18 1.09 -5.47 26.66
CA PHE A 18 1.97 -6.30 25.84
C PHE A 18 3.33 -5.61 25.66
N ASP A 19 4.33 -6.35 25.19
CA ASP A 19 5.64 -5.78 24.86
C ASP A 19 5.57 -4.97 23.55
N ALA A 20 4.80 -5.48 22.57
CA ALA A 20 4.58 -4.83 21.29
C ALA A 20 3.15 -5.02 20.76
N ILE A 21 2.69 -4.04 19.98
CA ILE A 21 1.42 -4.07 19.27
C ILE A 21 1.69 -4.08 17.76
N VAL A 22 1.01 -4.96 17.04
CA VAL A 22 1.01 -5.01 15.57
C VAL A 22 -0.40 -4.75 15.07
N ILE A 23 -0.62 -3.63 14.38
CA ILE A 23 -1.92 -3.24 13.85
C ILE A 23 -1.99 -3.60 12.35
N GLY A 24 -2.71 -4.68 12.06
CA GLY A 24 -2.92 -5.24 10.73
C GLY A 24 -2.35 -6.67 10.64
N ALA A 25 -3.18 -7.62 10.21
CA ALA A 25 -2.81 -9.03 10.06
C ALA A 25 -2.63 -9.45 8.58
N GLY A 26 -2.14 -8.54 7.75
CA GLY A 26 -1.62 -8.87 6.41
C GLY A 26 -0.28 -9.59 6.49
N GLY A 27 0.35 -9.86 5.34
CA GLY A 27 1.64 -10.56 5.32
C GLY A 27 2.76 -9.82 6.08
N ALA A 28 2.75 -8.48 6.09
CA ALA A 28 3.71 -7.67 6.85
C ALA A 28 3.55 -7.85 8.36
N GLY A 29 2.34 -7.60 8.87
CA GLY A 29 2.06 -7.70 10.30
C GLY A 29 2.24 -9.12 10.83
N MET A 30 1.76 -10.14 10.11
CA MET A 30 1.96 -11.53 10.53
C MET A 30 3.44 -11.95 10.49
N ARG A 31 4.25 -11.44 9.55
CA ARG A 31 5.69 -11.71 9.55
C ARG A 31 6.39 -11.04 10.73
N ALA A 32 6.02 -9.80 11.07
CA ALA A 32 6.60 -9.08 12.20
C ALA A 32 6.21 -9.73 13.54
N ALA A 33 4.92 -9.99 13.74
CA ALA A 33 4.40 -10.62 14.95
C ALA A 33 5.02 -12.01 15.17
N LEU A 34 5.14 -12.83 14.12
CA LEU A 34 5.81 -14.12 14.21
C LEU A 34 7.27 -14.02 14.69
N ALA A 35 8.05 -13.08 14.15
CA ALA A 35 9.44 -12.91 14.57
C ALA A 35 9.54 -12.43 16.03
N LEU A 36 8.71 -11.46 16.43
CA LEU A 36 8.68 -10.98 17.81
C LEU A 36 8.29 -12.08 18.80
N GLN A 37 7.28 -12.89 18.45
CA GLN A 37 6.85 -14.03 19.25
C GLN A 37 7.95 -15.11 19.35
N GLN A 38 8.66 -15.39 18.26
CA GLN A 38 9.80 -16.32 18.25
C GLN A 38 10.99 -15.82 19.08
N ASP A 39 11.16 -14.51 19.19
CA ASP A 39 12.16 -13.87 20.05
C ASP A 39 11.72 -13.80 21.53
N GLY A 40 10.52 -14.29 21.87
CA GLY A 40 10.02 -14.43 23.24
C GLY A 40 9.23 -13.23 23.77
N HIS A 41 8.86 -12.27 22.92
CA HIS A 41 8.06 -11.10 23.31
C HIS A 41 6.56 -11.39 23.27
N GLN A 42 5.79 -10.78 24.16
CA GLN A 42 4.32 -10.82 24.13
C GLN A 42 3.80 -9.81 23.12
N VAL A 43 3.10 -10.28 22.08
CA VAL A 43 2.61 -9.44 20.98
C VAL A 43 1.10 -9.49 20.89
N ALA A 44 0.47 -8.31 20.84
CA ALA A 44 -0.93 -8.18 20.43
C ALA A 44 -1.03 -7.88 18.93
N MET A 45 -1.66 -8.77 18.17
CA MET A 45 -1.97 -8.53 16.77
C MET A 45 -3.43 -8.09 16.60
N VAL A 46 -3.65 -6.84 16.22
CA VAL A 46 -4.99 -6.25 16.03
C VAL A 46 -5.35 -6.27 14.56
N SER A 47 -6.53 -6.80 14.20
CA SER A 47 -6.98 -6.82 12.81
C SER A 47 -8.49 -6.59 12.69
N LYS A 48 -8.91 -5.67 11.82
CA LYS A 48 -10.34 -5.37 11.59
C LYS A 48 -11.09 -6.46 10.81
N VAL A 49 -10.35 -7.41 10.24
CA VAL A 49 -10.89 -8.63 9.63
C VAL A 49 -10.12 -9.83 10.13
N PHE A 50 -10.70 -11.03 10.01
CA PHE A 50 -9.95 -12.25 10.21
C PHE A 50 -8.66 -12.28 9.35
N PRO A 51 -7.48 -12.66 9.88
CA PRO A 51 -6.17 -12.46 9.25
C PRO A 51 -6.09 -12.89 7.78
N THR A 52 -6.60 -14.07 7.43
CA THR A 52 -6.55 -14.60 6.05
C THR A 52 -7.52 -13.92 5.07
N ARG A 53 -8.25 -12.88 5.52
CA ARG A 53 -9.09 -12.00 4.69
C ARG A 53 -8.40 -10.69 4.32
N SER A 54 -7.19 -10.47 4.84
CA SER A 54 -6.35 -9.33 4.49
C SER A 54 -6.00 -9.32 2.99
N HIS A 55 -5.86 -8.14 2.39
CA HIS A 55 -5.73 -8.00 0.93
C HIS A 55 -4.52 -8.73 0.32
N THR A 56 -3.47 -9.00 1.11
CA THR A 56 -2.36 -9.89 0.72
C THR A 56 -2.85 -11.23 0.12
N VAL A 57 -3.99 -11.77 0.56
CA VAL A 57 -4.57 -13.03 0.05
C VAL A 57 -4.84 -12.98 -1.46
N ALA A 58 -5.13 -11.78 -1.98
CA ALA A 58 -5.47 -11.56 -3.38
C ALA A 58 -4.23 -11.33 -4.27
N ALA A 59 -3.02 -11.31 -3.71
CA ALA A 59 -1.82 -11.17 -4.53
C ALA A 59 -1.57 -12.44 -5.36
N GLN A 60 -1.39 -12.27 -6.68
CA GLN A 60 -1.37 -13.39 -7.63
C GLN A 60 0.06 -13.74 -8.07
N GLY A 61 0.71 -12.80 -8.77
CA GLY A 61 1.85 -13.07 -9.67
C GLY A 61 3.11 -13.66 -9.03
N GLY A 62 3.43 -13.34 -7.78
CA GLY A 62 4.56 -13.93 -7.06
C GLY A 62 5.39 -12.95 -6.24
N ILE A 63 6.53 -13.44 -5.73
CA ILE A 63 7.51 -12.72 -4.90
C ILE A 63 8.89 -12.79 -5.56
N ASN A 64 9.59 -11.66 -5.67
CA ASN A 64 10.89 -11.61 -6.33
C ASN A 64 12.02 -12.06 -5.41
N ALA A 65 12.91 -12.92 -5.91
CA ALA A 65 14.19 -13.22 -5.26
C ALA A 65 15.18 -13.76 -6.30
N ALA A 66 16.43 -13.29 -6.25
CA ALA A 66 17.51 -13.77 -7.09
C ALA A 66 18.02 -15.15 -6.60
N LEU A 67 17.18 -16.18 -6.75
CA LEU A 67 17.51 -17.57 -6.39
C LEU A 67 18.36 -18.29 -7.43
N ALA A 68 18.37 -17.78 -8.67
CA ALA A 68 19.00 -18.40 -9.83
C ALA A 68 18.56 -19.86 -10.07
N ASN A 69 17.27 -20.17 -9.89
CA ASN A 69 16.76 -21.52 -10.12
C ASN A 69 16.44 -21.81 -11.59
N VAL A 70 16.19 -20.77 -12.40
CA VAL A 70 15.80 -20.88 -13.82
C VAL A 70 16.87 -20.35 -14.77
N SER A 71 17.53 -19.26 -14.42
CA SER A 71 18.66 -18.66 -15.13
C SER A 71 19.61 -18.04 -14.11
N ASP A 72 20.85 -17.76 -14.49
CA ASP A 72 21.78 -17.01 -13.63
C ASP A 72 21.11 -15.70 -13.17
N ASP A 73 21.31 -15.35 -11.90
CA ASP A 73 20.74 -14.13 -11.33
C ASP A 73 21.61 -13.63 -10.19
N GLN A 74 21.51 -12.33 -9.91
CA GLN A 74 22.23 -11.66 -8.83
C GLN A 74 21.33 -10.62 -8.18
N TRP A 75 21.44 -10.47 -6.86
CA TRP A 75 20.64 -9.48 -6.14
C TRP A 75 20.96 -8.04 -6.59
N GLN A 76 22.17 -7.78 -7.09
CA GLN A 76 22.58 -6.50 -7.66
C GLN A 76 21.80 -6.16 -8.95
N TRP A 77 21.45 -7.16 -9.75
CA TRP A 77 20.61 -6.94 -10.94
C TRP A 77 19.17 -6.62 -10.54
N HIS A 78 18.66 -7.30 -9.51
CA HIS A 78 17.37 -6.97 -8.91
C HIS A 78 17.35 -5.57 -8.27
N MET A 79 18.45 -5.16 -7.61
CA MET A 79 18.63 -3.80 -7.09
C MET A 79 18.60 -2.76 -8.22
N TYR A 80 19.35 -2.99 -9.30
CA TYR A 80 19.34 -2.11 -10.48
C TYR A 80 17.93 -1.97 -11.07
N ASP A 81 17.24 -3.09 -11.29
CA ASP A 81 15.88 -3.09 -11.82
C ASP A 81 14.94 -2.31 -10.90
N THR A 82 15.08 -2.47 -9.58
CA THR A 82 14.22 -1.79 -8.60
C THR A 82 14.47 -0.29 -8.58
N ILE A 83 15.73 0.16 -8.64
CA ILE A 83 16.09 1.59 -8.68
C ILE A 83 15.67 2.25 -10.00
N LYS A 84 15.92 1.58 -11.13
CA LYS A 84 15.41 2.03 -12.43
C LYS A 84 13.87 2.02 -12.43
N GLY A 85 13.27 0.99 -11.85
CA GLY A 85 11.84 0.77 -11.74
C GLY A 85 11.14 1.89 -10.98
N SER A 86 11.71 2.31 -9.85
CA SER A 86 11.26 3.40 -8.99
C SER A 86 11.48 4.80 -9.59
N ASP A 87 12.04 4.87 -10.80
CA ASP A 87 12.42 6.10 -11.50
C ASP A 87 13.37 6.97 -10.67
N TYR A 88 14.32 6.29 -10.00
CA TYR A 88 15.36 6.87 -9.13
C TYR A 88 14.84 7.60 -7.89
N LEU A 89 13.54 7.51 -7.59
CA LEU A 89 12.93 8.05 -6.37
C LEU A 89 12.88 7.01 -5.23
N GLY A 90 13.54 5.87 -5.38
CA GLY A 90 13.65 4.88 -4.30
C GLY A 90 14.96 5.06 -3.53
N ASP A 91 14.89 4.98 -2.21
CA ASP A 91 16.03 5.05 -1.30
C ASP A 91 16.94 3.83 -1.52
N GLN A 92 18.14 4.07 -2.07
CA GLN A 92 19.00 3.01 -2.59
C GLN A 92 19.56 2.09 -1.51
N ASP A 93 19.77 2.59 -0.30
CA ASP A 93 20.18 1.79 0.86
C ASP A 93 19.08 0.82 1.30
N ALA A 94 17.82 1.26 1.29
CA ALA A 94 16.67 0.41 1.56
C ALA A 94 16.45 -0.63 0.45
N ILE A 95 16.61 -0.23 -0.82
CA ILE A 95 16.50 -1.15 -1.96
C ILE A 95 17.63 -2.19 -1.94
N GLU A 96 18.86 -1.77 -1.63
CA GLU A 96 20.01 -2.66 -1.45
C GLU A 96 19.69 -3.72 -0.40
N PHE A 97 19.27 -3.29 0.80
CA PHE A 97 18.89 -4.21 1.88
C PHE A 97 17.78 -5.19 1.46
N MET A 98 16.72 -4.69 0.81
CA MET A 98 15.61 -5.52 0.37
C MET A 98 16.03 -6.59 -0.64
N CYS A 99 16.84 -6.23 -1.64
CA CYS A 99 17.27 -7.16 -2.67
C CYS A 99 18.28 -8.19 -2.13
N GLN A 100 19.15 -7.78 -1.19
CA GLN A 100 20.09 -8.67 -0.51
C GLN A 100 19.37 -9.75 0.33
N GLU A 101 18.36 -9.36 1.11
CA GLU A 101 17.64 -10.29 2.00
C GLU A 101 16.71 -11.25 1.23
N ALA A 102 16.30 -10.89 0.00
CA ALA A 102 15.23 -11.57 -0.73
C ALA A 102 15.40 -13.09 -0.84
N SER A 103 16.58 -13.55 -1.24
CA SER A 103 16.84 -14.98 -1.42
C SER A 103 16.81 -15.77 -0.11
N HIS A 104 17.26 -15.17 0.99
CA HIS A 104 17.15 -15.78 2.32
C HIS A 104 15.68 -15.88 2.74
N ILE A 105 14.93 -14.79 2.61
CA ILE A 105 13.53 -14.72 3.05
C ILE A 105 12.63 -15.66 2.26
N VAL A 106 12.80 -15.77 0.94
CA VAL A 106 11.98 -16.71 0.15
C VAL A 106 12.22 -18.16 0.55
N ARG A 107 13.46 -18.53 0.92
CA ARG A 107 13.76 -19.87 1.48
C ARG A 107 13.14 -20.06 2.86
N GLU A 108 13.16 -19.03 3.70
CA GLU A 108 12.50 -19.05 5.01
C GLU A 108 10.99 -19.26 4.87
N LEU A 109 10.34 -18.59 3.92
CA LEU A 109 8.92 -18.81 3.60
C LEU A 109 8.65 -20.24 3.12
N GLU A 110 9.52 -20.83 2.32
CA GLU A 110 9.39 -22.22 1.89
C GLU A 110 9.49 -23.19 3.08
N HIS A 111 10.41 -22.94 4.02
CA HIS A 111 10.51 -23.70 5.27
C HIS A 111 9.32 -23.47 6.22
N PHE A 112 8.64 -22.32 6.14
CA PHE A 112 7.35 -22.09 6.82
C PHE A 112 6.18 -22.84 6.18
N GLY A 113 6.41 -23.56 5.08
CA GLY A 113 5.42 -24.40 4.43
C GLY A 113 4.73 -23.74 3.24
N VAL A 114 5.23 -22.59 2.73
CA VAL A 114 4.64 -21.96 1.54
C VAL A 114 4.76 -22.92 0.34
N PRO A 115 3.64 -23.34 -0.28
CA PRO A 115 3.64 -24.34 -1.35
C PRO A 115 4.00 -23.70 -2.70
N PHE A 116 5.24 -23.22 -2.84
CA PHE A 116 5.74 -22.75 -4.13
C PHE A 116 5.67 -23.86 -5.20
N SER A 117 5.29 -23.48 -6.42
CA SER A 117 5.38 -24.35 -7.59
C SER A 117 6.82 -24.79 -7.81
N ARG A 118 7.01 -25.97 -8.39
CA ARG A 118 8.33 -26.61 -8.51
C ARG A 118 8.76 -26.77 -9.96
N LEU A 119 10.08 -26.68 -10.16
CA LEU A 119 10.75 -27.20 -11.34
C LEU A 119 10.89 -28.72 -11.23
N GLU A 120 11.23 -29.40 -12.32
CA GLU A 120 11.45 -30.86 -12.34
C GLU A 120 12.54 -31.31 -11.35
N ASN A 121 13.53 -30.45 -11.08
CA ASN A 121 14.59 -30.71 -10.11
C ASN A 121 14.19 -30.45 -8.64
N GLY A 122 12.93 -30.14 -8.37
CA GLY A 122 12.39 -29.89 -7.03
C GLY A 122 12.65 -28.48 -6.46
N LYS A 123 13.38 -27.61 -7.18
CA LYS A 123 13.58 -26.22 -6.77
C LYS A 123 12.33 -25.38 -7.02
N ILE A 124 12.25 -24.22 -6.35
CA ILE A 124 11.18 -23.24 -6.53
C ILE A 124 11.15 -22.74 -7.98
N TYR A 125 9.99 -22.83 -8.61
CA TYR A 125 9.70 -22.27 -9.93
C TYR A 125 9.76 -20.73 -9.91
N GLN A 126 10.37 -20.14 -10.94
CA GLN A 126 10.43 -18.70 -11.15
C GLN A 126 9.95 -18.34 -12.55
N ARG A 127 9.17 -17.26 -12.68
CA ARG A 127 8.65 -16.76 -13.96
C ARG A 127 9.18 -15.37 -14.30
N ALA A 128 9.02 -14.97 -15.57
CA ALA A 128 9.26 -13.60 -16.00
C ALA A 128 8.18 -12.65 -15.48
N PHE A 129 8.56 -11.41 -15.22
CA PHE A 129 7.67 -10.33 -14.79
C PHE A 129 8.15 -8.98 -15.33
N GLY A 130 7.30 -7.96 -15.26
CA GLY A 130 7.59 -6.65 -15.83
C GLY A 130 8.79 -5.97 -15.18
N GLY A 131 9.65 -5.37 -15.99
CA GLY A 131 10.81 -4.59 -15.53
C GLY A 131 11.91 -5.40 -14.87
N GLN A 132 12.06 -6.68 -15.20
CA GLN A 132 13.12 -7.57 -14.68
C GLN A 132 14.16 -7.88 -15.75
N SER A 133 15.43 -7.67 -15.43
CA SER A 133 16.54 -7.90 -16.35
C SER A 133 17.76 -8.60 -15.72
N GLN A 134 18.55 -9.26 -16.56
CA GLN A 134 19.89 -9.74 -16.24
C GLN A 134 20.93 -8.71 -16.71
N ASN A 135 22.12 -8.75 -16.11
CA ASN A 135 23.26 -7.90 -16.47
C ASN A 135 22.90 -6.39 -16.59
N TYR A 136 22.16 -5.85 -15.61
CA TYR A 136 21.84 -4.41 -15.58
C TYR A 136 21.07 -3.89 -16.82
N GLY A 137 20.10 -4.66 -17.31
CA GLY A 137 19.18 -4.21 -18.37
C GLY A 137 19.32 -4.90 -19.73
N GLU A 138 20.17 -5.91 -19.86
CA GLU A 138 20.50 -6.50 -21.16
C GLU A 138 19.45 -7.49 -21.69
N SER A 139 18.93 -8.37 -20.82
CA SER A 139 18.01 -9.43 -21.22
C SER A 139 16.98 -9.73 -20.13
N GLN A 140 15.86 -10.37 -20.46
CA GLN A 140 14.76 -10.63 -19.52
C GLN A 140 15.17 -11.63 -18.42
N ALA A 141 15.01 -11.24 -17.16
CA ALA A 141 15.20 -12.14 -16.02
C ALA A 141 13.92 -12.94 -15.67
N LYS A 142 14.09 -14.05 -14.96
CA LYS A 142 13.00 -14.88 -14.42
C LYS A 142 13.20 -15.10 -12.93
N ARG A 143 12.77 -14.14 -12.11
CA ARG A 143 13.04 -14.15 -10.66
C ARG A 143 11.82 -14.13 -9.76
N THR A 144 10.62 -14.07 -10.33
CA THR A 144 9.38 -14.08 -9.57
C THR A 144 9.02 -15.51 -9.18
N CYS A 145 9.25 -15.84 -7.92
CA CYS A 145 8.87 -17.11 -7.29
C CYS A 145 7.35 -17.14 -7.11
N ALA A 146 6.71 -18.26 -7.46
CA ALA A 146 5.25 -18.30 -7.53
C ALA A 146 4.65 -19.63 -7.03
N ALA A 147 3.45 -19.55 -6.47
CA ALA A 147 2.57 -20.69 -6.22
C ALA A 147 1.37 -20.58 -7.18
N ALA A 148 1.53 -21.13 -8.38
CA ALA A 148 0.65 -20.84 -9.53
C ALA A 148 0.42 -19.32 -9.65
N ASP A 149 -0.82 -18.85 -9.66
CA ASP A 149 -1.21 -17.44 -9.64
C ASP A 149 -1.93 -17.06 -8.33
N ARG A 150 -1.61 -17.76 -7.23
CA ARG A 150 -2.22 -17.59 -5.90
C ARG A 150 -1.15 -17.40 -4.81
N THR A 151 -0.04 -16.76 -5.15
CA THR A 151 1.14 -16.68 -4.26
C THR A 151 0.86 -15.93 -2.96
N GLY A 152 0.06 -14.86 -3.01
CA GLY A 152 -0.39 -14.12 -1.84
C GLY A 152 -1.22 -14.96 -0.89
N HIS A 153 -2.19 -15.72 -1.43
CA HIS A 153 -2.97 -16.69 -0.67
C HIS A 153 -2.07 -17.71 0.04
N ALA A 154 -1.13 -18.32 -0.70
CA ALA A 154 -0.20 -19.31 -0.16
C ALA A 154 0.67 -18.74 0.98
N ILE A 155 1.24 -17.55 0.80
CA ILE A 155 2.07 -16.88 1.82
C ILE A 155 1.23 -16.52 3.05
N LEU A 156 0.05 -15.91 2.84
CA LEU A 156 -0.78 -15.43 3.94
C LEU A 156 -1.28 -16.57 4.82
N HIS A 157 -1.76 -17.67 4.22
CA HIS A 157 -2.21 -18.84 4.97
C HIS A 157 -1.06 -19.52 5.72
N SER A 158 0.12 -19.61 5.12
CA SER A 158 1.29 -20.20 5.80
C SER A 158 1.73 -19.35 6.98
N LEU A 159 1.83 -18.02 6.82
CA LEU A 159 2.16 -17.11 7.93
C LEU A 159 1.11 -17.14 9.05
N TYR A 160 -0.18 -17.27 8.70
CA TYR A 160 -1.24 -17.43 9.69
C TYR A 160 -1.07 -18.73 10.50
N GLN A 161 -0.81 -19.85 9.83
CA GLN A 161 -0.54 -21.14 10.49
C GLN A 161 0.69 -21.06 11.41
N GLN A 162 1.75 -20.38 10.98
CA GLN A 162 2.95 -20.18 11.80
C GLN A 162 2.66 -19.32 13.04
N ASN A 163 1.83 -18.28 12.94
CA ASN A 163 1.44 -17.47 14.10
C ASN A 163 0.55 -18.25 15.09
N ILE A 164 -0.35 -19.11 14.60
CA ILE A 164 -1.09 -20.04 15.48
C ILE A 164 -0.10 -20.95 16.23
N ALA A 165 0.87 -21.54 15.51
CA ALA A 165 1.86 -22.43 16.11
C ALA A 165 2.76 -21.73 17.13
N ALA A 166 3.06 -20.44 16.93
CA ALA A 166 3.84 -19.61 17.84
C ALA A 166 3.05 -19.09 19.05
N GLY A 167 1.71 -19.19 19.04
CA GLY A 167 0.85 -18.70 20.11
C GLY A 167 0.74 -17.17 20.15
N THR A 168 0.79 -16.50 19.00
CA THR A 168 0.58 -15.05 18.92
C THR A 168 -0.85 -14.68 19.33
N GLU A 169 -1.01 -13.70 20.23
CA GLU A 169 -2.33 -13.24 20.67
C GLU A 169 -3.00 -12.39 19.57
N MET A 170 -4.18 -12.81 19.12
CA MET A 170 -4.90 -12.17 18.01
C MET A 170 -6.20 -11.52 18.48
N PHE A 171 -6.29 -10.21 18.28
CA PHE A 171 -7.51 -9.43 18.41
C PHE A 171 -8.18 -9.36 17.04
N ASP A 172 -8.81 -10.47 16.64
CA ASP A 172 -9.55 -10.60 15.39
C ASP A 172 -10.82 -9.76 15.40
N GLU A 173 -11.16 -9.15 14.26
CA GLU A 173 -12.31 -8.25 14.11
C GLU A 173 -12.33 -7.11 15.14
N HIS A 174 -11.15 -6.54 15.40
CA HIS A 174 -10.98 -5.30 16.18
C HIS A 174 -10.51 -4.17 15.27
N PHE A 175 -11.22 -3.04 15.32
CA PHE A 175 -10.86 -1.85 14.55
C PHE A 175 -10.00 -0.92 15.40
N ALA A 176 -8.78 -0.63 14.93
CA ALA A 176 -7.92 0.35 15.56
C ALA A 176 -8.42 1.77 15.26
N LEU A 177 -8.81 2.50 16.31
CA LEU A 177 -9.36 3.84 16.19
C LEU A 177 -8.24 4.86 16.07
N ASP A 178 -7.35 4.90 17.07
CA ASP A 178 -6.25 5.86 17.16
C ASP A 178 -5.08 5.39 18.03
N LEU A 179 -3.91 5.94 17.71
CA LEU A 179 -2.70 5.83 18.50
C LEU A 179 -2.82 6.67 19.78
N ILE A 180 -2.16 6.22 20.84
CA ILE A 180 -2.10 6.92 22.12
C ILE A 180 -0.66 7.41 22.33
N GLN A 181 -0.51 8.71 22.59
CA GLN A 181 0.76 9.34 22.95
C GLN A 181 0.82 9.69 24.44
N ASP A 182 2.01 9.60 25.03
CA ASP A 182 2.30 10.15 26.35
C ASP A 182 2.62 11.65 26.30
N GLU A 183 2.92 12.25 27.46
CA GLU A 183 3.23 13.68 27.60
C GLU A 183 4.55 14.10 26.92
N GLN A 184 5.33 13.16 26.38
CA GLN A 184 6.54 13.43 25.59
C GLN A 184 6.36 13.04 24.11
N ASP A 185 5.10 12.97 23.65
CA ASP A 185 4.71 12.61 22.28
C ASP A 185 5.14 11.20 21.84
N ARG A 186 5.47 10.32 22.79
CA ARG A 186 5.87 8.93 22.49
C ARG A 186 4.63 8.07 22.34
N VAL A 187 4.58 7.28 21.27
CA VAL A 187 3.46 6.35 21.07
C VAL A 187 3.61 5.20 22.05
N CYS A 188 2.60 5.01 22.90
CA CYS A 188 2.62 4.05 24.02
C CYS A 188 1.40 3.10 24.03
N GLY A 189 0.52 3.19 23.04
CA GLY A 189 -0.63 2.29 22.94
C GLY A 189 -1.56 2.62 21.78
N VAL A 190 -2.69 1.93 21.75
CA VAL A 190 -3.76 2.11 20.77
C VAL A 190 -5.13 1.94 21.44
N LEU A 191 -6.09 2.78 21.04
CA LEU A 191 -7.51 2.58 21.33
C LEU A 191 -8.14 1.76 20.20
N ILE A 192 -8.81 0.66 20.55
CA ILE A 192 -9.47 -0.24 19.59
C ILE A 192 -10.93 -0.45 19.96
N GLN A 193 -11.74 -0.76 18.95
CA GLN A 193 -13.13 -1.18 19.09
C GLN A 193 -13.27 -2.65 18.73
N ASP A 194 -13.88 -3.44 19.61
CA ASP A 194 -14.35 -4.79 19.31
C ASP A 194 -15.57 -4.69 18.38
N LEU A 195 -15.45 -5.15 17.12
CA LEU A 195 -16.54 -5.00 16.14
C LEU A 195 -17.77 -5.84 16.50
N GLN A 196 -17.62 -6.92 17.26
CA GLN A 196 -18.73 -7.79 17.64
C GLN A 196 -19.71 -7.09 18.59
N ASN A 197 -19.22 -6.23 19.48
CA ASN A 197 -20.02 -5.69 20.58
C ASN A 197 -19.79 -4.19 20.88
N SER A 198 -18.95 -3.52 20.07
CA SER A 198 -18.58 -2.10 20.18
C SER A 198 -17.90 -1.70 21.48
N LYS A 199 -17.45 -2.64 22.31
CA LYS A 199 -16.67 -2.33 23.52
C LYS A 199 -15.32 -1.76 23.11
N LEU A 200 -14.94 -0.69 23.80
CA LEU A 200 -13.63 -0.07 23.65
C LEU A 200 -12.61 -0.81 24.50
N LYS A 201 -11.41 -0.96 23.95
CA LYS A 201 -10.26 -1.55 24.62
C LYS A 201 -9.05 -0.66 24.37
N VAL A 202 -8.19 -0.53 25.36
CA VAL A 202 -6.89 0.12 25.24
C VAL A 202 -5.82 -0.96 25.35
N ILE A 203 -4.93 -1.02 24.37
CA ILE A 203 -3.75 -1.88 24.43
C ILE A 203 -2.54 -0.99 24.63
N TRP A 204 -1.79 -1.24 25.70
CA TRP A 204 -0.56 -0.55 26.05
C TRP A 204 0.67 -1.36 25.63
N ALA A 205 1.65 -0.71 25.01
CA ALA A 205 2.96 -1.29 24.71
C ALA A 205 4.03 -0.22 24.47
N GLN A 206 5.30 -0.58 24.63
CA GLN A 206 6.42 0.33 24.33
C GLN A 206 6.59 0.57 22.83
N HIS A 207 6.15 -0.38 22.01
CA HIS A 207 6.29 -0.32 20.56
C HIS A 207 4.96 -0.66 19.88
N THR A 208 4.50 0.23 19.00
CA THR A 208 3.33 0.04 18.14
C THR A 208 3.78 0.05 16.68
N LEU A 209 3.42 -0.99 15.95
CA LEU A 209 3.77 -1.19 14.55
C LEU A 209 2.52 -1.20 13.67
N LEU A 210 2.48 -0.30 12.69
CA LEU A 210 1.43 -0.19 11.70
C LEU A 210 1.73 -1.08 10.49
N ALA A 211 0.80 -1.96 10.13
CA ALA A 211 0.85 -2.86 8.98
C ALA A 211 -0.53 -2.94 8.30
N THR A 212 -1.21 -1.80 8.18
CA THR A 212 -2.64 -1.68 7.86
C THR A 212 -2.99 -1.73 6.37
N GLY A 213 -1.98 -1.82 5.50
CA GLY A 213 -2.15 -1.91 4.05
C GLY A 213 -2.42 -0.57 3.36
N GLY A 214 -2.75 -0.62 2.06
CA GLY A 214 -3.00 0.56 1.24
C GLY A 214 -4.42 1.15 1.35
N ALA A 215 -4.72 2.08 0.46
CA ALA A 215 -5.94 2.88 0.48
C ALA A 215 -6.63 3.01 -0.90
N GLY A 216 -6.57 1.98 -1.75
CA GLY A 216 -7.12 2.03 -3.12
C GLY A 216 -8.61 2.38 -3.20
N GLN A 217 -9.35 2.26 -2.10
CA GLN A 217 -10.77 2.64 -2.01
C GLN A 217 -11.03 4.15 -2.17
N ILE A 218 -9.99 5.01 -2.24
CA ILE A 218 -10.15 6.40 -2.67
C ILE A 218 -10.50 6.54 -4.16
N PHE A 219 -10.33 5.49 -4.96
CA PHE A 219 -10.76 5.42 -6.36
C PHE A 219 -11.95 4.46 -6.49
N ARG A 220 -12.92 4.80 -7.35
CA ARG A 220 -14.09 3.94 -7.57
C ARG A 220 -13.69 2.64 -8.29
N THR A 221 -12.89 2.74 -9.35
CA THR A 221 -12.36 1.56 -10.05
C THR A 221 -10.98 1.21 -9.51
N ASN A 222 -10.93 0.21 -8.64
CA ASN A 222 -9.69 -0.28 -8.03
C ASN A 222 -9.71 -1.81 -7.92
N SER A 223 -8.54 -2.40 -7.75
CA SER A 223 -8.36 -3.84 -7.54
C SER A 223 -8.28 -4.25 -6.06
N ASN A 224 -8.35 -3.26 -5.17
CA ASN A 224 -8.18 -3.45 -3.73
C ASN A 224 -9.47 -4.00 -3.10
N ALA A 225 -9.33 -4.70 -1.98
CA ALA A 225 -10.49 -5.11 -1.20
C ALA A 225 -11.19 -3.86 -0.60
N SER A 226 -12.46 -4.00 -0.22
CA SER A 226 -13.23 -2.93 0.41
C SER A 226 -12.60 -2.40 1.70
N ILE A 227 -11.75 -3.21 2.35
CA ILE A 227 -11.05 -2.92 3.61
C ILE A 227 -9.78 -2.07 3.44
N ASN A 228 -9.30 -1.81 2.22
CA ASN A 228 -8.11 -0.99 1.96
C ASN A 228 -8.47 0.50 2.04
N THR A 229 -8.56 1.01 3.27
CA THR A 229 -9.11 2.34 3.60
C THR A 229 -8.08 3.29 4.20
N GLY A 230 -6.81 2.88 4.28
CA GLY A 230 -5.73 3.74 4.75
C GLY A 230 -5.77 4.07 6.24
N ASP A 231 -6.31 3.19 7.07
CA ASP A 231 -6.58 3.50 8.48
C ASP A 231 -5.31 3.87 9.27
N GLY A 232 -4.19 3.18 9.02
CA GLY A 232 -2.92 3.53 9.65
C GLY A 232 -2.38 4.90 9.22
N LEU A 233 -2.66 5.31 7.99
CA LEU A 233 -2.26 6.62 7.47
C LEU A 233 -3.05 7.72 8.18
N GLY A 234 -4.37 7.54 8.31
CA GLY A 234 -5.22 8.44 9.07
C GLY A 234 -4.79 8.54 10.54
N MET A 235 -4.50 7.41 11.19
CA MET A 235 -3.99 7.40 12.57
C MET A 235 -2.66 8.15 12.72
N ALA A 236 -1.71 7.95 11.80
CA ALA A 236 -0.43 8.65 11.81
C ALA A 236 -0.60 10.16 11.60
N GLN A 237 -1.45 10.57 10.65
CA GLN A 237 -1.72 11.99 10.39
C GLN A 237 -2.33 12.72 11.58
N ARG A 238 -3.23 12.06 12.33
CA ARG A 238 -3.88 12.66 13.51
C ARG A 238 -2.91 12.97 14.66
N ILE A 239 -1.79 12.26 14.74
CA ILE A 239 -0.69 12.57 15.69
C ILE A 239 0.41 13.45 15.04
N GLY A 240 0.15 14.05 13.88
CA GLY A 240 1.05 15.00 13.23
C GLY A 240 2.14 14.40 12.34
N VAL A 241 2.11 13.09 12.08
CA VAL A 241 3.07 12.46 11.15
C VAL A 241 2.70 12.82 9.71
N PRO A 242 3.65 13.34 8.89
CA PRO A 242 3.38 13.61 7.49
C PRO A 242 3.24 12.32 6.68
N LEU A 243 2.54 12.39 5.56
CA LEU A 243 2.54 11.30 4.58
C LEU A 243 3.49 11.61 3.44
N GLN A 244 4.25 10.61 3.00
CA GLN A 244 5.28 10.73 1.99
C GLN A 244 4.80 10.21 0.64
N ASP A 245 5.15 10.89 -0.47
CA ASP A 245 5.00 10.39 -1.84
C ASP A 245 3.55 10.00 -2.23
N MET A 246 2.57 10.69 -1.65
CA MET A 246 1.14 10.34 -1.78
C MET A 246 0.57 10.56 -3.19
N GLU A 247 1.27 11.28 -4.06
CA GLU A 247 0.92 11.44 -5.48
C GLU A 247 1.20 10.19 -6.33
N PHE A 248 2.02 9.27 -5.85
CA PHE A 248 2.46 8.09 -6.60
C PHE A 248 1.52 6.91 -6.35
N TRP A 249 0.48 6.84 -7.17
CA TRP A 249 -0.48 5.74 -7.24
C TRP A 249 -0.23 4.87 -8.48
N GLN A 250 0.03 3.58 -8.27
CA GLN A 250 0.20 2.65 -9.37
C GLN A 250 -1.15 2.17 -9.87
N PHE A 251 -1.37 2.41 -11.16
CA PHE A 251 -2.45 1.79 -11.93
C PHE A 251 -1.90 0.50 -12.55
N HIS A 252 -2.45 -0.64 -12.14
CA HIS A 252 -2.09 -1.91 -12.78
C HIS A 252 -2.64 -1.93 -14.20
N PRO A 253 -1.84 -2.31 -15.23
CA PRO A 253 -2.29 -2.22 -16.62
C PRO A 253 -3.54 -3.03 -16.93
N THR A 254 -3.66 -4.20 -16.30
CA THR A 254 -4.68 -5.21 -16.64
C THR A 254 -5.68 -5.43 -15.50
N GLY A 255 -6.41 -4.40 -15.11
CA GLY A 255 -7.65 -4.59 -14.36
C GLY A 255 -8.79 -4.90 -15.31
N VAL A 256 -9.74 -5.75 -14.92
CA VAL A 256 -10.93 -6.04 -15.73
C VAL A 256 -11.69 -4.73 -15.99
N ALA A 257 -11.89 -4.40 -17.26
CA ALA A 257 -12.54 -3.16 -17.66
C ALA A 257 -13.93 -3.00 -17.00
N GLY A 258 -14.19 -1.82 -16.42
CA GLY A 258 -15.45 -1.50 -15.74
C GLY A 258 -15.70 -2.21 -14.41
N LYS A 259 -14.85 -3.18 -13.99
CA LYS A 259 -15.02 -3.95 -12.74
C LYS A 259 -13.85 -3.85 -11.78
N GLY A 260 -12.63 -3.64 -12.29
CA GLY A 260 -11.41 -3.40 -11.50
C GLY A 260 -10.69 -4.64 -10.95
N MET A 261 -11.28 -5.85 -11.03
CA MET A 261 -10.60 -7.08 -10.59
C MET A 261 -9.25 -7.26 -11.30
N LEU A 262 -8.23 -7.68 -10.55
CA LEU A 262 -6.88 -7.85 -11.08
C LEU A 262 -6.80 -9.07 -12.00
N ILE A 263 -6.28 -8.85 -13.22
CA ILE A 263 -5.71 -9.89 -14.05
C ILE A 263 -4.18 -9.80 -13.93
N SER A 264 -3.57 -10.81 -13.31
CA SER A 264 -2.14 -10.84 -12.97
C SER A 264 -1.25 -10.48 -14.16
N GLU A 265 -0.22 -9.68 -13.92
CA GLU A 265 0.88 -9.46 -14.87
C GLU A 265 1.61 -10.75 -15.27
N ALA A 266 1.45 -11.83 -14.49
CA ALA A 266 1.89 -13.16 -14.89
C ALA A 266 1.30 -13.60 -16.23
N THR A 267 0.09 -13.16 -16.61
CA THR A 267 -0.49 -13.45 -17.92
C THR A 267 0.41 -12.97 -19.07
N ARG A 268 0.96 -11.76 -18.98
CA ARG A 268 1.96 -11.21 -19.91
C ARG A 268 3.30 -11.92 -19.75
N GLY A 269 3.71 -12.26 -18.53
CA GLY A 269 4.91 -13.05 -18.24
C GLY A 269 4.92 -14.45 -18.87
N GLU A 270 3.75 -15.07 -19.02
CA GLU A 270 3.56 -16.35 -19.70
C GLU A 270 3.30 -16.19 -21.22
N GLY A 271 3.30 -14.94 -21.74
CA GLY A 271 3.26 -14.65 -23.17
C GLY A 271 1.98 -13.96 -23.69
N GLY A 272 1.08 -13.52 -22.81
CA GLY A 272 -0.10 -12.75 -23.18
C GLY A 272 0.21 -11.41 -23.85
N ILE A 273 -0.64 -10.98 -24.78
CA ILE A 273 -0.42 -9.81 -25.66
C ILE A 273 -1.55 -8.79 -25.47
N LEU A 274 -1.23 -7.49 -25.40
CA LEU A 274 -2.23 -6.43 -25.39
C LEU A 274 -2.56 -5.99 -26.81
N ARG A 275 -3.86 -5.93 -27.14
CA ARG A 275 -4.37 -5.59 -28.47
C ARG A 275 -5.41 -4.47 -28.42
N ASN A 276 -5.31 -3.53 -29.36
CA ASN A 276 -6.30 -2.47 -29.55
C ASN A 276 -7.46 -2.94 -30.45
N ALA A 277 -8.40 -2.05 -30.79
CA ALA A 277 -9.56 -2.38 -31.63
C ALA A 277 -9.22 -2.76 -33.07
N GLU A 278 -8.03 -2.40 -33.53
CA GLU A 278 -7.48 -2.75 -34.84
C GLU A 278 -6.73 -4.10 -34.79
N ASN A 279 -6.80 -4.81 -33.65
CA ASN A 279 -6.12 -6.07 -33.36
C ASN A 279 -4.59 -5.96 -33.34
N GLU A 280 -4.05 -4.74 -33.23
CA GLU A 280 -2.61 -4.48 -33.25
C GLU A 280 -1.97 -4.75 -31.89
N PRO A 281 -0.82 -5.46 -31.83
CA PRO A 281 -0.01 -5.60 -30.62
C PRO A 281 0.75 -4.30 -30.31
N PHE A 282 0.03 -3.29 -29.82
CA PHE A 282 0.48 -1.90 -29.78
C PHE A 282 1.71 -1.66 -28.88
N MET A 283 1.98 -2.51 -27.88
CA MET A 283 3.15 -2.32 -27.00
C MET A 283 4.50 -2.34 -27.74
N ILE A 284 4.56 -2.90 -28.96
CA ILE A 284 5.75 -2.84 -29.82
C ILE A 284 6.12 -1.38 -30.16
N LYS A 285 5.12 -0.49 -30.29
CA LYS A 285 5.32 0.95 -30.55
C LYS A 285 5.86 1.69 -29.31
N TYR A 286 5.36 1.34 -28.13
CA TYR A 286 5.63 2.08 -26.88
C TYR A 286 6.87 1.59 -26.14
N ALA A 287 7.20 0.30 -26.20
CA ALA A 287 8.36 -0.30 -25.55
C ALA A 287 8.99 -1.37 -26.46
N PRO A 288 9.72 -0.99 -27.54
CA PRO A 288 10.14 -1.93 -28.58
C PRO A 288 10.99 -3.11 -28.10
N LYS A 289 11.78 -2.94 -27.02
CA LYS A 289 12.68 -3.99 -26.52
C LYS A 289 11.96 -5.02 -25.66
N VAL A 290 11.16 -4.57 -24.69
CA VAL A 290 10.52 -5.46 -23.69
C VAL A 290 9.01 -5.64 -23.88
N LYS A 291 8.37 -4.84 -24.74
CA LYS A 291 6.96 -4.94 -25.14
C LYS A 291 6.03 -4.96 -23.92
N GLU A 292 5.26 -6.04 -23.76
CA GLU A 292 4.29 -6.28 -22.69
C GLU A 292 4.89 -6.32 -21.28
N LEU A 293 6.20 -6.54 -21.19
CA LEU A 293 6.96 -6.63 -19.92
C LEU A 293 7.69 -5.32 -19.58
N ALA A 294 7.30 -4.21 -20.20
CA ALA A 294 7.68 -2.88 -19.72
C ALA A 294 7.16 -2.63 -18.29
N SER A 295 7.65 -1.57 -17.66
CA SER A 295 7.16 -1.17 -16.35
C SER A 295 5.67 -0.80 -16.37
N ARG A 296 4.98 -1.03 -15.25
CA ARG A 296 3.53 -0.86 -15.15
C ARG A 296 3.05 0.52 -15.54
N ASP A 297 3.77 1.58 -15.14
CA ASP A 297 3.46 2.96 -15.51
C ASP A 297 3.50 3.20 -17.03
N VAL A 298 4.46 2.60 -17.74
CA VAL A 298 4.58 2.71 -19.20
C VAL A 298 3.43 1.97 -19.89
N VAL A 299 3.14 0.73 -19.49
CA VAL A 299 2.05 -0.06 -20.08
C VAL A 299 0.69 0.58 -19.79
N ALA A 300 0.47 1.07 -18.57
CA ALA A 300 -0.78 1.73 -18.19
C ALA A 300 -1.02 3.01 -19.02
N ARG A 301 0.02 3.84 -19.21
CA ARG A 301 -0.07 5.01 -20.11
C ARG A 301 -0.33 4.62 -21.55
N ALA A 302 0.35 3.58 -22.06
CA ALA A 302 0.14 3.12 -23.43
C ALA A 302 -1.32 2.72 -23.67
N ILE A 303 -1.92 1.95 -22.75
CA ILE A 303 -3.34 1.58 -22.83
C ILE A 303 -4.24 2.82 -22.81
N ALA A 304 -3.98 3.76 -21.88
CA ALA A 304 -4.77 4.98 -21.78
C ALA A 304 -4.70 5.83 -23.07
N ILE A 305 -3.52 5.95 -23.67
CA ILE A 305 -3.32 6.64 -24.96
C ILE A 305 -4.09 5.95 -26.09
N GLU A 306 -4.01 4.62 -26.21
CA GLU A 306 -4.77 3.89 -27.24
C GLU A 306 -6.28 4.13 -27.12
N VAL A 307 -6.81 4.17 -25.90
CA VAL A 307 -8.22 4.46 -25.64
C VAL A 307 -8.56 5.93 -25.96
N GLU A 308 -7.76 6.89 -25.48
CA GLU A 308 -7.98 8.33 -25.72
C GLU A 308 -7.88 8.70 -27.20
N GLU A 309 -7.00 8.05 -27.95
CA GLU A 309 -6.87 8.25 -29.40
C GLU A 309 -7.92 7.47 -30.23
N GLY A 310 -8.93 6.90 -29.57
CA GLY A 310 -10.08 6.27 -30.23
C GLY A 310 -9.81 4.88 -30.81
N ARG A 311 -8.74 4.21 -30.39
CA ARG A 311 -8.39 2.82 -30.73
C ARG A 311 -8.79 1.81 -29.65
N GLY A 312 -9.55 2.24 -28.65
CA GLY A 312 -10.17 1.34 -27.67
C GLY A 312 -11.22 0.40 -28.29
N CYS A 313 -11.36 -0.78 -27.69
CA CYS A 313 -12.29 -1.86 -28.04
C CYS A 313 -13.69 -1.67 -27.44
N GLY A 314 -14.65 -2.48 -27.91
CA GLY A 314 -16.03 -2.45 -27.43
C GLY A 314 -16.86 -1.31 -28.02
N ALA A 315 -18.16 -1.28 -27.69
CA ALA A 315 -19.09 -0.29 -28.24
C ALA A 315 -18.72 1.16 -27.85
N ASN A 316 -18.13 1.34 -26.67
CA ASN A 316 -17.75 2.65 -26.14
C ASN A 316 -16.28 3.03 -26.40
N LYS A 317 -15.49 2.11 -26.98
CA LYS A 317 -14.04 2.27 -27.18
C LYS A 317 -13.26 2.60 -25.90
N ASP A 318 -13.61 1.97 -24.78
CA ASP A 318 -13.17 2.34 -23.42
C ASP A 318 -12.22 1.32 -22.76
N TYR A 319 -11.77 0.29 -23.47
CA TYR A 319 -10.80 -0.69 -22.99
C TYR A 319 -9.92 -1.27 -24.10
N VAL A 320 -8.92 -2.09 -23.75
CA VAL A 320 -8.16 -2.91 -24.72
C VAL A 320 -8.31 -4.39 -24.38
N LEU A 321 -7.83 -5.27 -25.25
CA LEU A 321 -7.92 -6.72 -25.06
C LEU A 321 -6.57 -7.30 -24.61
N LEU A 322 -6.58 -8.13 -23.57
CA LEU A 322 -5.48 -9.02 -23.22
C LEU A 322 -5.75 -10.39 -23.86
N ASP A 323 -4.97 -10.72 -24.88
CA ASP A 323 -5.09 -11.94 -25.66
C ASP A 323 -4.17 -13.04 -25.12
N LEU A 324 -4.79 -14.15 -24.70
CA LEU A 324 -4.13 -15.37 -24.24
C LEU A 324 -4.42 -16.57 -25.15
N THR A 325 -5.20 -16.37 -26.22
CA THR A 325 -5.77 -17.46 -27.04
C THR A 325 -4.73 -18.25 -27.83
N HIS A 326 -3.53 -17.69 -28.00
CA HIS A 326 -2.38 -18.35 -28.61
C HIS A 326 -1.56 -19.19 -27.64
N LEU A 327 -1.81 -19.09 -26.33
CA LEU A 327 -1.10 -19.87 -25.33
C LEU A 327 -1.64 -21.31 -25.30
N PRO A 328 -0.79 -22.32 -25.08
CA PRO A 328 -1.26 -23.69 -24.86
C PRO A 328 -2.22 -23.76 -23.67
N THR A 329 -3.31 -24.52 -23.81
CA THR A 329 -4.36 -24.66 -22.78
C THR A 329 -3.80 -25.09 -21.43
N ASP A 330 -2.86 -26.02 -21.45
CA ASP A 330 -2.13 -26.53 -20.28
C ASP A 330 -1.32 -25.46 -19.56
N VAL A 331 -0.83 -24.42 -20.26
CA VAL A 331 -0.18 -23.27 -19.60
C VAL A 331 -1.21 -22.47 -18.81
N ILE A 332 -2.38 -22.18 -19.39
CA ILE A 332 -3.44 -21.42 -18.71
C ILE A 332 -3.97 -22.20 -17.51
N GLU A 333 -4.26 -23.49 -17.68
CA GLU A 333 -4.82 -24.35 -16.63
C GLU A 333 -3.86 -24.55 -15.45
N ASN A 334 -2.56 -24.69 -15.69
CA ASN A 334 -1.61 -25.01 -14.63
C ASN A 334 -0.94 -23.77 -14.03
N ARG A 335 -0.68 -22.72 -14.82
CA ARG A 335 0.09 -21.54 -14.37
C ARG A 335 -0.78 -20.32 -14.05
N LEU A 336 -1.99 -20.26 -14.62
CA LEU A 336 -2.94 -19.14 -14.49
C LEU A 336 -4.38 -19.60 -14.11
N PRO A 337 -4.57 -20.61 -13.25
CA PRO A 337 -5.90 -21.14 -12.94
C PRO A 337 -6.81 -20.11 -12.26
N GLY A 338 -6.29 -19.33 -11.31
CA GLY A 338 -7.06 -18.28 -10.64
C GLY A 338 -7.55 -17.19 -11.60
N ILE A 339 -6.74 -16.83 -12.59
CA ILE A 339 -7.16 -15.89 -13.64
C ILE A 339 -8.28 -16.47 -14.48
N ARG A 340 -8.17 -17.74 -14.90
CA ARG A 340 -9.24 -18.42 -15.65
C ARG A 340 -10.54 -18.46 -14.84
N ASP A 341 -10.47 -18.81 -13.56
CA ASP A 341 -11.62 -18.82 -12.66
C ASP A 341 -12.31 -17.44 -12.58
N ILE A 342 -11.53 -16.35 -12.48
CA ILE A 342 -12.05 -14.97 -12.48
C ILE A 342 -12.78 -14.67 -13.80
N CYS A 343 -12.19 -15.02 -14.94
CA CYS A 343 -12.79 -14.77 -16.25
C CYS A 343 -14.09 -15.56 -16.43
N LEU A 344 -14.09 -16.85 -16.11
CA LEU A 344 -15.28 -17.69 -16.20
C LEU A 344 -16.40 -17.19 -15.28
N THR A 345 -16.07 -16.90 -14.03
CA THR A 345 -17.05 -16.53 -13.00
C THR A 345 -17.62 -15.14 -13.24
N PHE A 346 -16.77 -14.15 -13.49
CA PHE A 346 -17.19 -12.75 -13.50
C PHE A 346 -17.37 -12.16 -14.89
N LEU A 347 -16.81 -12.76 -15.93
CA LEU A 347 -16.94 -12.27 -17.32
C LEU A 347 -17.74 -13.21 -18.21
N GLY A 348 -17.99 -14.45 -17.78
CA GLY A 348 -18.66 -15.44 -18.61
C GLY A 348 -17.89 -15.78 -19.89
N LEU A 349 -16.55 -15.64 -19.85
CA LEU A 349 -15.66 -15.97 -20.96
C LEU A 349 -14.53 -16.88 -20.48
N ASP A 350 -14.10 -17.78 -21.35
CA ASP A 350 -12.89 -18.56 -21.14
C ASP A 350 -11.71 -17.87 -21.85
N PRO A 351 -10.64 -17.48 -21.13
CA PRO A 351 -9.46 -16.86 -21.74
C PRO A 351 -8.70 -17.77 -22.71
N ILE A 352 -8.99 -19.07 -22.73
CA ILE A 352 -8.49 -19.99 -23.77
C ILE A 352 -9.08 -19.63 -25.13
N ASP A 353 -10.35 -19.26 -25.18
CA ASP A 353 -11.09 -19.05 -26.43
C ASP A 353 -11.24 -17.58 -26.81
N LYS A 354 -11.21 -16.67 -25.82
CA LYS A 354 -11.53 -15.25 -26.02
C LYS A 354 -10.59 -14.33 -25.23
N PRO A 355 -10.15 -13.20 -25.82
CA PRO A 355 -9.38 -12.18 -25.10
C PRO A 355 -10.16 -11.55 -23.94
N ILE A 356 -9.43 -11.07 -22.93
CA ILE A 356 -9.97 -10.48 -21.71
C ILE A 356 -10.05 -8.95 -21.87
N PRO A 357 -11.20 -8.29 -21.63
CA PRO A 357 -11.30 -6.83 -21.65
C PRO A 357 -10.61 -6.22 -20.42
N VAL A 358 -9.62 -5.36 -20.66
CA VAL A 358 -8.78 -4.78 -19.60
C VAL A 358 -8.55 -3.28 -19.76
N PHE A 359 -8.40 -2.59 -18.63
CA PHE A 359 -8.05 -1.17 -18.56
C PHE A 359 -7.22 -0.87 -17.28
N PRO A 360 -6.33 0.15 -17.30
CA PRO A 360 -5.59 0.57 -16.12
C PRO A 360 -6.48 0.82 -14.92
N THR A 361 -6.16 0.18 -13.80
CA THR A 361 -6.99 0.20 -12.58
C THR A 361 -6.12 0.51 -11.37
N CYS A 362 -6.59 1.39 -10.47
CA CYS A 362 -5.85 1.70 -9.25
C CYS A 362 -5.55 0.40 -8.46
N HIS A 363 -4.29 0.24 -8.04
CA HIS A 363 -3.82 -1.04 -7.54
C HIS A 363 -2.93 -0.96 -6.31
N TYR A 364 -2.00 -0.01 -6.26
CA TYR A 364 -1.03 0.04 -5.16
C TYR A 364 -0.63 1.47 -4.85
N MET A 365 -0.47 1.75 -3.57
CA MET A 365 -0.01 3.02 -3.05
C MET A 365 1.51 2.95 -2.81
N MET A 366 2.31 3.72 -3.57
CA MET A 366 3.76 3.75 -3.33
C MET A 366 4.13 4.67 -2.18
N GLY A 367 3.37 5.75 -1.99
CA GLY A 367 3.47 6.61 -0.83
C GLY A 367 2.97 5.95 0.45
N GLY A 368 3.07 6.67 1.57
CA GLY A 368 2.64 6.18 2.87
C GLY A 368 3.34 6.88 4.02
N ILE A 369 3.37 6.22 5.17
CA ILE A 369 4.02 6.73 6.38
C ILE A 369 5.54 6.65 6.21
N PRO A 370 6.29 7.77 6.27
CA PRO A 370 7.72 7.77 6.07
C PRO A 370 8.42 6.95 7.16
N THR A 371 9.33 6.05 6.75
CA THR A 371 10.08 5.20 7.69
C THR A 371 11.55 5.11 7.32
N ASN A 372 12.39 4.68 8.26
CA ASN A 372 13.75 4.22 7.94
C ASN A 372 13.76 2.70 7.64
N ILE A 373 14.94 2.14 7.33
CA ILE A 373 15.11 0.69 7.02
C ILE A 373 14.63 -0.22 8.17
N ASN A 374 14.64 0.26 9.42
CA ASN A 374 14.16 -0.50 10.58
C ASN A 374 12.63 -0.43 10.75
N GLY A 375 11.92 0.26 9.86
CA GLY A 375 10.49 0.50 9.96
C GLY A 375 10.10 1.55 10.99
N GLN A 376 11.06 2.24 11.64
CA GLN A 376 10.73 3.32 12.58
C GLN A 376 10.13 4.49 11.79
N VAL A 377 9.02 5.04 12.26
CA VAL A 377 8.42 6.22 11.64
C VAL A 377 9.34 7.42 11.84
N ILE A 378 9.61 8.15 10.78
CA ILE A 378 10.48 9.31 10.78
C ILE A 378 9.69 10.59 10.53
N GLN A 379 10.05 11.64 11.24
CA GLN A 379 9.63 13.00 10.96
C GLN A 379 10.89 13.80 10.67
N PRO A 380 11.10 14.24 9.42
CA PRO A 380 12.23 15.11 9.12
C PRO A 380 12.14 16.39 9.95
N ASP A 381 13.26 16.82 10.53
CA ASP A 381 13.34 18.13 11.19
C ASP A 381 13.42 19.20 10.10
N ILE A 382 12.26 19.73 9.73
CA ILE A 382 12.17 20.74 8.67
C ILE A 382 12.19 22.11 9.35
N ALA A 383 13.37 22.53 9.80
CA ALA A 383 13.66 23.96 9.86
C ALA A 383 13.36 24.50 8.46
N ILE A 384 12.29 25.29 8.37
CA ILE A 384 11.59 25.69 7.15
C ILE A 384 12.57 26.37 6.18
N ASP A 385 13.15 25.60 5.27
CA ASP A 385 13.69 26.14 4.03
C ASP A 385 12.76 25.77 2.89
N LYS A 386 11.95 26.75 2.48
CA LYS A 386 11.04 26.63 1.33
C LYS A 386 11.78 26.54 0.00
N ASN A 387 13.10 26.79 0.01
CA ASN A 387 13.97 26.81 -1.15
C ASN A 387 15.09 25.78 -0.98
N LEU A 388 14.75 24.50 -0.80
CA LEU A 388 15.75 23.43 -0.71
C LEU A 388 16.51 23.28 -2.05
N HIS A 389 17.60 24.03 -2.19
CA HIS A 389 18.66 23.88 -3.21
C HIS A 389 19.97 23.37 -2.58
N GLY A 390 19.83 22.58 -1.53
CA GLY A 390 20.93 21.91 -0.85
C GLY A 390 21.00 22.29 0.62
N THR A 391 20.63 21.35 1.49
CA THR A 391 21.03 21.38 2.89
C THR A 391 21.26 19.96 3.40
N THR A 392 22.25 19.90 4.29
CA THR A 392 22.75 18.75 5.02
C THR A 392 21.62 18.03 5.77
N ILE A 393 21.60 16.70 5.69
CA ILE A 393 20.65 15.84 6.41
C ILE A 393 20.90 16.01 7.92
N GLU A 394 20.06 16.79 8.60
CA GLU A 394 19.86 16.65 10.04
C GLU A 394 19.39 15.20 10.31
N PRO A 395 19.85 14.53 11.38
CA PRO A 395 19.45 13.17 11.67
C PRO A 395 17.93 13.09 11.78
N GLN A 396 17.30 12.28 10.90
CA GLN A 396 15.85 12.08 10.88
C GLN A 396 15.35 11.75 12.30
N LYS A 397 14.49 12.61 12.87
CA LYS A 397 13.89 12.36 14.18
C LYS A 397 12.91 11.21 14.05
N THR A 398 13.15 10.12 14.77
CA THR A 398 12.19 9.02 14.85
C THR A 398 11.06 9.37 15.80
N ILE A 399 9.83 8.98 15.47
CA ILE A 399 8.71 9.01 16.40
C ILE A 399 8.87 7.83 17.36
N SER A 400 9.23 8.13 18.60
CA SER A 400 9.51 7.13 19.63
C SER A 400 8.31 6.20 19.83
N GLY A 401 8.57 4.90 19.82
CA GLY A 401 7.55 3.86 19.99
C GLY A 401 6.74 3.53 18.73
N LEU A 402 6.89 4.26 17.61
CA LEU A 402 6.06 4.05 16.41
C LEU A 402 6.86 3.47 15.23
N TYR A 403 6.28 2.43 14.62
CA TYR A 403 6.79 1.77 13.43
C TYR A 403 5.70 1.68 12.36
N ALA A 404 6.10 1.59 11.09
CA ALA A 404 5.22 1.24 9.98
C ALA A 404 5.94 0.33 8.97
N ILE A 405 5.24 -0.65 8.40
CA ILE A 405 5.78 -1.58 7.40
C ILE A 405 4.73 -1.99 6.37
N GLY A 406 5.19 -2.52 5.23
CA GLY A 406 4.31 -2.91 4.13
C GLY A 406 3.68 -1.71 3.43
N GLU A 407 2.53 -1.90 2.77
CA GLU A 407 1.95 -0.88 1.88
C GLU A 407 1.52 0.41 2.59
N CYS A 408 1.31 0.41 3.92
CA CYS A 408 1.04 1.67 4.63
C CYS A 408 2.31 2.51 4.87
N ALA A 409 3.49 1.94 4.65
CA ALA A 409 4.78 2.59 4.87
C ALA A 409 5.43 3.05 3.56
N CYS A 410 6.23 4.10 3.66
CA CYS A 410 7.09 4.62 2.61
C CYS A 410 8.53 4.62 3.14
N VAL A 411 9.25 3.52 2.92
CA VAL A 411 10.64 3.35 3.36
C VAL A 411 11.63 4.31 2.68
N SER A 412 11.69 4.50 1.36
CA SER A 412 10.89 3.98 0.23
C SER A 412 11.69 3.07 -0.70
N VAL A 413 11.26 1.81 -0.88
CA VAL A 413 11.88 0.88 -1.84
C VAL A 413 11.21 0.88 -3.22
N HIS A 414 10.11 1.63 -3.37
CA HIS A 414 9.29 1.61 -4.59
C HIS A 414 9.33 2.93 -5.35
N GLY A 415 9.69 4.04 -4.69
CA GLY A 415 9.72 5.39 -5.27
C GLY A 415 8.48 5.70 -6.12
N ALA A 416 8.70 6.17 -7.35
CA ALA A 416 7.60 6.62 -8.21
C ALA A 416 6.87 5.48 -8.96
N ASN A 417 7.39 4.25 -8.96
CA ASN A 417 6.74 3.09 -9.58
C ASN A 417 7.29 1.78 -9.01
N ARG A 418 6.40 0.98 -8.41
CA ARG A 418 6.74 -0.34 -7.89
C ARG A 418 6.90 -1.39 -8.99
N LEU A 419 7.93 -2.24 -8.91
CA LEU A 419 8.01 -3.46 -9.71
C LEU A 419 7.03 -4.55 -9.23
N GLY A 420 6.44 -5.27 -10.17
CA GLY A 420 5.63 -6.43 -9.86
C GLY A 420 6.44 -7.50 -9.11
N GLY A 421 5.86 -8.08 -8.06
CA GLY A 421 6.54 -9.05 -7.17
C GLY A 421 7.36 -8.43 -6.02
N ASN A 422 7.68 -7.14 -6.05
CA ASN A 422 8.42 -6.49 -4.96
C ASN A 422 7.56 -6.16 -3.72
N SER A 423 6.24 -6.03 -3.83
CA SER A 423 5.39 -5.76 -2.66
C SER A 423 5.33 -6.95 -1.69
N LEU A 424 5.16 -8.18 -2.21
CA LEU A 424 5.20 -9.38 -1.36
C LEU A 424 6.59 -9.59 -0.74
N LEU A 425 7.65 -9.09 -1.37
CA LEU A 425 9.00 -9.11 -0.83
C LEU A 425 9.18 -8.07 0.29
N ASP A 426 8.76 -6.84 0.04
CA ASP A 426 8.77 -5.73 1.01
C ASP A 426 8.12 -6.16 2.33
N ILE A 427 6.88 -6.65 2.29
CA ILE A 427 6.13 -6.97 3.51
C ILE A 427 6.87 -7.99 4.39
N VAL A 428 7.56 -8.98 3.80
CA VAL A 428 8.25 -10.02 4.57
C VAL A 428 9.66 -9.58 5.01
N VAL A 429 10.36 -8.80 4.19
CA VAL A 429 11.69 -8.27 4.54
C VAL A 429 11.57 -7.25 5.65
N PHE A 430 10.77 -6.21 5.45
CA PHE A 430 10.65 -5.13 6.43
C PHE A 430 9.85 -5.55 7.66
N GLY A 431 8.91 -6.50 7.53
CA GLY A 431 8.28 -7.13 8.69
C GLY A 431 9.28 -7.84 9.60
N ARG A 432 10.21 -8.61 9.02
CA ARG A 432 11.29 -9.24 9.80
C ARG A 432 12.27 -8.22 10.37
N GLN A 433 12.64 -7.20 9.60
CA GLN A 433 13.61 -6.20 10.01
C GLN A 433 13.08 -5.33 11.16
N ALA A 434 11.82 -4.89 11.09
CA ALA A 434 11.20 -4.13 12.17
C ALA A 434 11.09 -4.97 13.46
N ALA A 435 10.70 -6.25 13.35
CA ALA A 435 10.68 -7.16 14.49
C ALA A 435 12.05 -7.32 15.16
N ARG A 436 13.12 -7.52 14.37
CA ARG A 436 14.50 -7.59 14.88
C ARG A 436 14.90 -6.31 15.62
N HIS A 437 14.56 -5.15 15.06
CA HIS A 437 14.87 -3.88 15.69
C HIS A 437 14.10 -3.67 16.99
N ILE A 438 12.79 -3.90 17.00
CA ILE A 438 11.93 -3.81 18.19
C ILE A 438 12.43 -4.77 19.28
N SER A 439 12.77 -6.01 18.92
CA SER A 439 13.30 -7.02 19.83
C SER A 439 14.59 -6.54 20.51
N ALA A 440 15.52 -5.93 19.75
CA ALA A 440 16.74 -5.36 20.30
C ALA A 440 16.46 -4.16 21.24
N GLN A 441 15.48 -3.31 20.92
CA GLN A 441 15.09 -2.16 21.77
C GLN A 441 14.46 -2.61 23.09
N LEU A 442 13.59 -3.62 23.06
CA LEU A 442 12.98 -4.22 24.25
C LEU A 442 14.03 -4.84 25.18
N GLN A 443 14.99 -5.58 24.62
CA GLN A 443 16.09 -6.18 25.39
C GLN A 443 17.00 -5.13 26.05
N GLN A 444 17.16 -3.96 25.42
CA GLN A 444 17.95 -2.85 25.93
C GLN A 444 17.17 -1.93 26.90
N ASN A 445 15.84 -2.09 27.02
CA ASN A 445 14.94 -1.16 27.70
C ASN A 445 15.13 0.30 27.25
N SER A 446 15.33 0.49 25.93
CA SER A 446 15.73 1.79 25.37
C SER A 446 14.65 2.87 25.44
N ILE A 447 13.37 2.49 25.62
CA ILE A 447 12.25 3.44 25.72
C ILE A 447 11.51 3.23 27.05
N PRO A 448 11.50 4.22 27.96
CA PRO A 448 10.73 4.12 29.20
C PRO A 448 9.23 4.02 28.90
N PHE A 449 8.53 3.03 29.43
CA PHE A 449 7.06 2.98 29.34
C PHE A 449 6.43 3.98 30.31
N SER A 450 5.57 4.86 29.79
CA SER A 450 4.71 5.75 30.58
C SER A 450 3.33 5.82 29.96
N ARG A 451 2.31 5.85 30.82
CA ARG A 451 0.94 6.07 30.40
C ARG A 451 0.62 7.56 30.50
N PRO A 452 -0.12 8.11 29.52
CA PRO A 452 -0.62 9.45 29.65
C PRO A 452 -1.62 9.56 30.80
N GLN A 453 -1.83 10.78 31.27
CA GLN A 453 -2.97 11.10 32.14
C GLN A 453 -4.30 10.79 31.44
N GLN A 454 -5.31 10.39 32.22
CA GLN A 454 -6.60 9.95 31.68
C GLN A 454 -7.31 11.00 30.82
N HIS A 455 -7.13 12.30 31.12
CA HIS A 455 -7.70 13.38 30.33
C HIS A 455 -7.10 13.45 28.91
N THR A 456 -5.89 12.96 28.68
CA THR A 456 -5.27 12.86 27.35
C THR A 456 -6.04 11.90 26.46
N LEU A 457 -6.81 10.94 27.00
CA LEU A 457 -7.65 10.05 26.21
C LEU A 457 -9.00 10.65 25.81
N SER A 458 -9.42 11.78 26.39
CA SER A 458 -10.76 12.33 26.18
C SER A 458 -11.01 12.71 24.72
N HIS A 459 -10.03 13.32 24.04
CA HIS A 459 -10.16 13.71 22.64
C HIS A 459 -10.36 12.52 21.69
N LEU A 460 -9.74 11.37 21.99
CA LEU A 460 -9.94 10.13 21.23
C LEU A 460 -11.37 9.60 21.40
N LEU A 461 -11.88 9.66 22.63
CA LEU A 461 -13.25 9.25 22.95
C LEU A 461 -14.27 10.21 22.32
N GLU A 462 -14.00 11.51 22.27
CA GLU A 462 -14.86 12.51 21.62
C GLU A 462 -15.04 12.24 20.12
N ARG A 463 -13.94 11.87 19.42
CA ARG A 463 -14.01 11.46 18.01
C ARG A 463 -14.94 10.27 17.80
N TYR A 464 -14.86 9.26 18.66
CA TYR A 464 -15.75 8.09 18.59
C TYR A 464 -17.19 8.45 18.99
N GLN A 465 -17.36 9.26 20.04
CA GLN A 465 -18.64 9.69 20.58
C GLN A 465 -19.47 10.47 19.56
N ARG A 466 -18.83 11.24 18.68
CA ARG A 466 -19.47 11.92 17.55
C ARG A 466 -20.39 10.98 16.76
N TRP A 467 -19.97 9.74 16.52
CA TRP A 467 -20.76 8.76 15.75
C TRP A 467 -21.84 8.06 16.59
N LEU A 468 -21.80 8.18 17.91
CA LEU A 468 -22.83 7.68 18.83
C LEU A 468 -23.95 8.70 19.08
N THR A 469 -23.65 9.99 19.03
CA THR A 469 -24.58 11.07 19.40
C THR A 469 -25.15 11.84 18.20
N ALA A 470 -24.63 11.63 17.01
CA ALA A 470 -25.13 12.29 15.81
C ALA A 470 -26.48 11.66 15.40
N GLU A 471 -27.59 12.32 15.76
CA GLU A 471 -28.93 11.87 15.36
C GLU A 471 -29.32 12.42 13.97
N PRO A 472 -29.85 11.59 13.05
CA PRO A 472 -30.29 12.00 11.70
C PRO A 472 -31.26 13.19 11.69
N GLU A 473 -32.11 13.31 12.70
CA GLU A 473 -33.11 14.40 12.79
C GLU A 473 -32.47 15.78 13.07
N THR A 474 -31.25 15.81 13.61
CA THR A 474 -30.48 17.04 13.85
C THR A 474 -29.47 17.34 12.74
N ALA A 475 -29.18 16.36 11.88
CA ALA A 475 -28.25 16.50 10.77
C ALA A 475 -28.93 17.26 9.62
N ASN A 476 -28.58 18.55 9.46
CA ASN A 476 -29.08 19.39 8.36
C ASN A 476 -28.38 19.05 7.03
N THR A 477 -28.44 17.79 6.59
CA THR A 477 -27.87 17.31 5.33
C THR A 477 -28.64 16.11 4.78
N GLN A 478 -28.64 15.95 3.44
CA GLN A 478 -29.14 14.74 2.77
C GLN A 478 -28.01 13.74 2.47
N ASP A 479 -26.76 14.09 2.79
CA ASP A 479 -25.62 13.22 2.58
C ASP A 479 -25.59 12.06 3.59
N ASN A 480 -25.13 10.91 3.11
CA ASN A 480 -24.76 9.77 3.94
C ASN A 480 -23.32 9.33 3.60
N VAL A 481 -22.77 8.40 4.41
CA VAL A 481 -21.39 7.89 4.25
C VAL A 481 -21.11 7.43 2.82
N ASN A 482 -22.03 6.67 2.20
CA ASN A 482 -21.85 6.16 0.84
C ASN A 482 -21.87 7.29 -0.22
N ALA A 483 -22.77 8.27 -0.08
CA ALA A 483 -22.84 9.41 -0.99
C ALA A 483 -21.56 10.26 -0.96
N ILE A 484 -20.99 10.49 0.23
CA ILE A 484 -19.70 11.18 0.40
C ILE A 484 -18.57 10.35 -0.22
N LYS A 485 -18.51 9.04 0.06
CA LYS A 485 -17.49 8.15 -0.52
C LYS A 485 -17.53 8.17 -2.05
N GLN A 486 -18.73 8.08 -2.65
CA GLN A 486 -18.90 8.14 -4.10
C GLN A 486 -18.48 9.49 -4.69
N ALA A 487 -18.78 10.60 -4.00
CA ALA A 487 -18.35 11.93 -4.40
C ALA A 487 -16.82 12.03 -4.38
N MET A 488 -16.16 11.61 -3.29
CA MET A 488 -14.70 11.56 -3.18
C MET A 488 -14.10 10.72 -4.31
N GLN A 489 -14.59 9.50 -4.52
CA GLN A 489 -14.05 8.60 -5.54
C GLN A 489 -14.18 9.17 -6.96
N LYS A 490 -15.31 9.81 -7.28
CA LYS A 490 -15.50 10.50 -8.56
C LYS A 490 -14.52 11.66 -8.73
N THR A 491 -14.33 12.46 -7.68
CA THR A 491 -13.38 13.59 -7.66
C THR A 491 -11.93 13.09 -7.86
N MET A 492 -11.54 12.01 -7.21
CA MET A 492 -10.21 11.41 -7.38
C MET A 492 -9.98 10.86 -8.80
N GLU A 493 -10.98 10.19 -9.40
CA GLU A 493 -10.90 9.70 -10.78
C GLU A 493 -10.75 10.86 -11.80
N GLN A 494 -11.27 12.04 -11.51
CA GLN A 494 -11.23 13.19 -12.42
C GLN A 494 -9.86 13.88 -12.48
N GLY A 495 -9.18 14.08 -11.34
CA GLY A 495 -7.90 14.81 -11.32
C GLY A 495 -6.67 14.00 -10.92
N CYS A 496 -6.82 12.81 -10.34
CA CYS A 496 -5.71 12.02 -9.82
C CYS A 496 -5.56 10.64 -10.49
N SER A 497 -6.09 10.47 -11.71
CA SER A 497 -5.93 9.25 -12.52
C SER A 497 -4.54 9.17 -13.20
N VAL A 498 -4.43 8.36 -14.25
CA VAL A 498 -3.18 8.11 -15.01
C VAL A 498 -2.57 9.39 -15.56
N PHE A 499 -3.37 10.21 -16.25
CA PHE A 499 -2.96 11.52 -16.78
C PHE A 499 -3.57 12.66 -15.98
N ARG A 500 -2.74 13.66 -15.67
CA ARG A 500 -3.08 14.77 -14.78
C ARG A 500 -2.67 16.10 -15.41
N ASP A 501 -3.31 17.18 -14.98
CA ASP A 501 -2.89 18.56 -15.27
C ASP A 501 -3.25 19.47 -14.10
N HIS A 502 -2.66 20.67 -14.07
CA HIS A 502 -2.89 21.67 -13.03
C HIS A 502 -4.38 21.90 -12.78
N THR A 503 -5.16 22.17 -13.83
CA THR A 503 -6.56 22.61 -13.72
C THR A 503 -7.41 21.54 -13.04
N ARG A 504 -7.33 20.28 -13.50
CA ARG A 504 -8.10 19.18 -12.93
C ARG A 504 -7.65 18.86 -11.50
N MET A 505 -6.36 18.95 -11.20
CA MET A 505 -5.84 18.69 -9.85
C MET A 505 -6.26 19.79 -8.86
N GLN A 506 -6.20 21.07 -9.25
CA GLN A 506 -6.66 22.17 -8.40
C GLN A 506 -8.16 22.03 -8.09
N GLN A 507 -8.99 21.76 -9.13
CA GLN A 507 -10.41 21.49 -8.94
C GLN A 507 -10.67 20.29 -8.02
N THR A 508 -9.80 19.28 -8.05
CA THR A 508 -9.87 18.10 -7.17
C THR A 508 -9.60 18.49 -5.71
N VAL A 509 -8.56 19.28 -5.45
CA VAL A 509 -8.24 19.78 -4.09
C VAL A 509 -9.40 20.61 -3.52
N ASP A 510 -9.94 21.53 -4.32
CA ASP A 510 -11.06 22.39 -3.92
C ASP A 510 -12.33 21.57 -3.65
N ALA A 511 -12.63 20.59 -4.52
CA ALA A 511 -13.78 19.72 -4.35
C ALA A 511 -13.67 18.80 -3.12
N LEU A 512 -12.48 18.28 -2.82
CA LEU A 512 -12.25 17.48 -1.62
C LEU A 512 -12.49 18.29 -0.34
N GLN A 513 -12.06 19.56 -0.31
CA GLN A 513 -12.34 20.47 0.81
C GLN A 513 -13.86 20.59 1.06
N ALA A 514 -14.63 20.83 -0.01
CA ALA A 514 -16.09 20.92 0.09
C ALA A 514 -16.74 19.58 0.50
N ILE A 515 -16.16 18.44 0.11
CA ILE A 515 -16.62 17.11 0.51
C ILE A 515 -16.36 16.87 2.01
N GLU A 516 -15.21 17.28 2.54
CA GLU A 516 -14.91 17.19 3.98
C GLU A 516 -15.88 18.04 4.82
N GLU A 517 -16.22 19.25 4.37
CA GLU A 517 -17.23 20.11 5.03
C GLU A 517 -18.64 19.50 5.02
N ARG A 518 -18.99 18.76 3.96
CA ARG A 518 -20.25 18.01 3.88
C ARG A 518 -20.22 16.80 4.82
N PHE A 519 -19.13 16.04 4.81
CA PHE A 519 -18.94 14.88 5.68
C PHE A 519 -18.98 15.28 7.16
N ALA A 520 -18.49 16.47 7.51
CA ALA A 520 -18.57 17.01 8.86
C ALA A 520 -20.01 17.12 9.40
N LYS A 521 -21.04 17.10 8.54
CA LYS A 521 -22.47 17.17 8.91
C LYS A 521 -23.18 15.81 8.87
N VAL A 522 -22.51 14.77 8.37
CA VAL A 522 -23.09 13.42 8.24
C VAL A 522 -23.24 12.78 9.63
N SER A 523 -24.38 12.11 9.82
CA SER A 523 -24.67 11.20 10.92
C SER A 523 -24.86 9.77 10.39
N ILE A 524 -24.92 8.78 11.29
CA ILE A 524 -25.23 7.40 10.96
C ILE A 524 -26.64 7.04 11.47
N ALA A 525 -27.36 6.21 10.72
CA ALA A 525 -28.71 5.79 11.07
C ALA A 525 -28.71 4.56 12.01
N ASP A 526 -27.80 3.62 11.79
CA ASP A 526 -27.60 2.45 12.63
C ASP A 526 -26.89 2.83 13.93
N GLN A 527 -27.62 2.78 15.04
CA GLN A 527 -27.11 3.03 16.39
C GLN A 527 -26.86 1.71 17.18
N SER A 528 -26.97 0.56 16.51
CA SER A 528 -26.70 -0.73 17.14
C SER A 528 -25.24 -0.85 17.61
N GLN A 529 -25.00 -1.74 18.57
CA GLN A 529 -23.66 -1.97 19.13
C GLN A 529 -23.01 -3.24 18.58
N ILE A 530 -23.76 -4.09 17.88
CA ILE A 530 -23.29 -5.39 17.41
C ILE A 530 -23.02 -5.32 15.92
N PHE A 531 -21.78 -5.50 15.48
CA PHE A 531 -21.39 -5.47 14.06
C PHE A 531 -21.94 -4.28 13.28
N ASN A 532 -21.82 -3.08 13.86
CA ASN A 532 -22.28 -1.84 13.23
C ASN A 532 -21.32 -1.44 12.09
N PHE A 533 -21.64 -1.92 10.89
CA PHE A 533 -20.85 -1.64 9.69
C PHE A 533 -21.00 -0.21 9.18
N GLU A 534 -22.09 0.48 9.49
CA GLU A 534 -22.26 1.89 9.12
C GLU A 534 -21.28 2.77 9.89
N ARG A 535 -21.15 2.57 11.21
CA ARG A 535 -20.15 3.24 12.06
C ARG A 535 -18.73 2.93 11.58
N THR A 536 -18.44 1.66 11.30
CA THR A 536 -17.12 1.26 10.80
C THR A 536 -16.81 1.94 9.47
N SER A 537 -17.78 1.99 8.55
CA SER A 537 -17.64 2.67 7.26
C SER A 537 -17.45 4.19 7.39
N ALA A 538 -18.09 4.83 8.39
CA ALA A 538 -17.90 6.24 8.68
C ALA A 538 -16.47 6.53 9.17
N LEU A 539 -15.96 5.70 10.09
CA LEU A 539 -14.59 5.79 10.60
C LEU A 539 -13.55 5.51 9.50
N GLU A 540 -13.81 4.55 8.61
CA GLU A 540 -12.97 4.29 7.44
C GLU A 540 -12.99 5.47 6.45
N LEU A 541 -14.14 6.12 6.28
CA LEU A 541 -14.27 7.26 5.38
C LEU A 541 -13.50 8.50 5.87
N GLU A 542 -13.40 8.71 7.18
CA GLU A 542 -12.48 9.72 7.74
C GLU A 542 -11.05 9.51 7.25
N ASN A 543 -10.56 8.27 7.32
CA ASN A 543 -9.20 7.93 6.90
C ASN A 543 -9.03 8.08 5.38
N LEU A 544 -10.03 7.65 4.60
CA LEU A 544 -10.03 7.78 3.15
C LEU A 544 -9.96 9.24 2.69
N LEU A 545 -10.72 10.14 3.33
CA LEU A 545 -10.72 11.57 3.00
C LEU A 545 -9.33 12.19 3.26
N SER A 546 -8.70 11.86 4.39
CA SER A 546 -7.34 12.34 4.69
C SER A 546 -6.31 11.85 3.67
N VAL A 547 -6.42 10.59 3.22
CA VAL A 547 -5.55 10.03 2.16
C VAL A 547 -5.82 10.68 0.80
N ALA A 548 -7.08 10.89 0.44
CA ALA A 548 -7.47 11.53 -0.81
C ALA A 548 -6.94 12.97 -0.89
N LYS A 549 -7.07 13.73 0.20
CA LYS A 549 -6.54 15.09 0.33
C LYS A 549 -5.02 15.11 0.21
N ALA A 550 -4.31 14.24 0.96
CA ALA A 550 -2.86 14.10 0.86
C ALA A 550 -2.39 13.79 -0.57
N THR A 551 -3.11 12.90 -1.25
CA THR A 551 -2.84 12.52 -2.64
C THR A 551 -2.99 13.71 -3.60
N ALA A 552 -4.12 14.41 -3.54
CA ALA A 552 -4.42 15.52 -4.44
C ALA A 552 -3.48 16.71 -4.23
N CYS A 553 -3.22 17.09 -2.98
CA CYS A 553 -2.29 18.18 -2.65
C CYS A 553 -0.86 17.87 -3.09
N SER A 554 -0.37 16.65 -2.84
CA SER A 554 0.98 16.23 -3.27
C SER A 554 1.09 16.19 -4.80
N ALA A 555 0.05 15.72 -5.49
CA ALA A 555 0.03 15.64 -6.95
C ALA A 555 0.00 17.03 -7.59
N LEU A 556 -0.76 17.97 -7.03
CA LEU A 556 -0.81 19.35 -7.48
C LEU A 556 0.55 20.04 -7.29
N ALA A 557 1.19 19.81 -6.15
CA ALA A 557 2.47 20.43 -5.78
C ALA A 557 3.63 19.99 -6.68
N ARG A 558 3.69 18.72 -7.09
CA ARG A 558 4.75 18.20 -7.98
C ARG A 558 4.54 18.66 -9.43
N THR A 559 5.46 19.44 -9.97
CA THR A 559 5.41 19.98 -11.35
C THR A 559 6.45 19.32 -12.26
N GLU A 560 6.44 17.98 -12.32
CA GLU A 560 7.21 17.14 -13.25
C GLU A 560 6.39 15.89 -13.64
N SER A 561 6.94 15.03 -14.50
CA SER A 561 6.44 13.67 -14.72
C SER A 561 7.49 12.63 -14.35
N ARG A 562 7.16 11.74 -13.39
CA ARG A 562 8.05 10.69 -12.88
C ARG A 562 7.26 9.44 -12.56
N GLY A 563 7.70 8.28 -13.03
CA GLY A 563 7.05 6.99 -12.77
C GLY A 563 5.53 7.01 -13.05
N ALA A 564 4.73 6.74 -12.03
CA ALA A 564 3.25 6.71 -12.11
C ALA A 564 2.58 8.08 -12.00
N HIS A 565 3.31 9.15 -11.72
CA HIS A 565 2.82 10.52 -11.75
C HIS A 565 3.11 11.11 -13.14
N THR A 566 2.07 11.31 -13.95
CA THR A 566 2.21 11.86 -15.31
C THR A 566 1.34 13.08 -15.50
N ARG A 567 2.01 14.22 -15.66
CA ARG A 567 1.42 15.53 -15.90
C ARG A 567 1.58 15.90 -17.38
N ILE A 568 0.46 16.12 -18.07
CA ILE A 568 0.50 16.49 -19.49
C ILE A 568 0.99 17.93 -19.70
N ASP A 569 0.89 18.77 -18.66
CA ASP A 569 1.40 20.15 -18.62
C ASP A 569 2.88 20.23 -18.18
N HIS A 570 3.43 19.15 -17.62
CA HIS A 570 4.84 18.99 -17.23
C HIS A 570 5.30 17.55 -17.56
N ASN A 571 5.49 17.27 -18.84
CA ASN A 571 5.62 15.90 -19.37
C ASN A 571 7.01 15.26 -19.23
N GLU A 572 8.03 16.02 -18.81
CA GLU A 572 9.39 15.55 -18.62
C GLU A 572 9.71 15.28 -17.14
N ARG A 573 10.67 14.39 -16.92
CA ARG A 573 11.27 14.13 -15.60
C ARG A 573 12.31 15.20 -15.29
N ASP A 574 12.27 15.76 -14.09
CA ASP A 574 13.16 16.84 -13.67
C ASP A 574 14.00 16.41 -12.46
N ASP A 575 15.21 15.93 -12.74
CA ASP A 575 16.11 15.47 -11.68
C ASP A 575 16.82 16.62 -10.94
N GLN A 576 16.76 17.86 -11.44
CA GLN A 576 17.37 19.01 -10.76
C GLN A 576 16.49 19.49 -9.62
N ASP A 577 15.21 19.71 -9.90
CA ASP A 577 14.29 20.28 -8.91
C ASP A 577 13.48 19.22 -8.15
N TRP A 578 13.28 18.02 -8.73
CA TRP A 578 12.27 17.08 -8.25
C TRP A 578 12.78 15.68 -7.87
N LEU A 579 14.10 15.46 -7.83
CA LEU A 579 14.70 14.27 -7.22
C LEU A 579 14.65 14.32 -5.67
N LYS A 580 13.42 14.35 -5.15
CA LYS A 580 13.08 14.52 -3.73
C LYS A 580 11.71 13.93 -3.43
N HIS A 581 11.53 13.41 -2.23
CA HIS A 581 10.25 12.91 -1.76
C HIS A 581 9.34 14.05 -1.33
N SER A 582 8.04 13.94 -1.61
CA SER A 582 7.03 14.87 -1.08
C SER A 582 6.62 14.46 0.33
N LEU A 583 6.27 15.42 1.19
CA LEU A 583 5.82 15.22 2.57
C LEU A 583 4.61 16.11 2.84
N TYR A 584 3.42 15.52 2.89
CA TYR A 584 2.18 16.23 3.13
C TYR A 584 1.84 16.31 4.63
N TYR A 585 1.62 17.53 5.10
CA TYR A 585 1.20 17.86 6.47
C TYR A 585 -0.27 18.33 6.46
N PRO A 586 -1.17 17.63 7.19
CA PRO A 586 -2.61 17.90 7.11
C PRO A 586 -3.04 19.22 7.77
N GLN A 587 -2.31 19.75 8.77
CA GLN A 587 -2.74 20.91 9.54
C GLN A 587 -2.87 22.20 8.71
N GLN A 588 -2.10 22.29 7.62
CA GLN A 588 -2.05 23.47 6.74
C GLN A 588 -2.09 23.09 5.25
N ASP A 589 -2.50 21.86 4.93
CA ASP A 589 -2.44 21.31 3.56
C ASP A 589 -1.08 21.55 2.87
N THR A 590 0.00 21.50 3.65
CA THR A 590 1.33 21.93 3.18
C THR A 590 2.15 20.74 2.72
N VAL A 591 2.77 20.87 1.56
CA VAL A 591 3.71 19.87 1.02
C VAL A 591 5.13 20.40 1.18
N LEU A 592 5.92 19.68 1.96
CA LEU A 592 7.36 19.88 2.11
C LEU A 592 8.12 18.75 1.41
N TYR A 593 9.45 18.76 1.46
CA TYR A 593 10.26 17.78 0.74
C TYR A 593 11.45 17.30 1.57
N LYS A 594 11.90 16.07 1.28
CA LYS A 594 13.18 15.53 1.78
C LYS A 594 13.99 14.92 0.62
N PRO A 595 15.33 14.87 0.72
CA PRO A 595 16.15 14.23 -0.31
C PRO A 595 15.92 12.72 -0.39
N VAL A 596 16.16 12.15 -1.56
CA VAL A 596 16.25 10.68 -1.78
C VAL A 596 17.60 10.19 -1.27
N ASN A 597 17.63 9.04 -0.58
CA ASN A 597 18.88 8.38 -0.23
C ASN A 597 19.51 7.74 -1.47
N MET A 598 20.62 8.32 -1.93
CA MET A 598 21.40 7.84 -3.07
C MET A 598 22.73 7.20 -2.63
N GLN A 599 22.82 6.71 -1.38
CA GLN A 599 24.05 6.18 -0.79
C GLN A 599 23.86 4.75 -0.28
N PRO A 600 23.85 3.74 -1.18
CA PRO A 600 23.93 2.34 -0.76
C PRO A 600 25.22 2.07 0.04
N LYS A 601 25.20 1.05 0.89
CA LYS A 601 26.28 0.73 1.82
C LYS A 601 27.36 -0.14 1.20
N GLN A 602 27.00 -1.05 0.28
CA GLN A 602 27.91 -2.07 -0.24
C GLN A 602 28.13 -1.97 -1.76
N HIS A 603 27.22 -1.36 -2.49
CA HIS A 603 27.33 -1.11 -3.93
C HIS A 603 27.62 0.36 -4.23
N ALA A 604 28.13 0.68 -5.42
CA ALA A 604 28.18 2.06 -5.90
C ALA A 604 26.76 2.58 -6.19
N PRO A 605 26.47 3.87 -6.00
CA PRO A 605 25.15 4.40 -6.29
C PRO A 605 24.83 4.31 -7.78
N PHE A 606 23.59 3.96 -8.10
CA PHE A 606 23.08 4.04 -9.47
C PHE A 606 22.62 5.47 -9.74
N ILE A 607 23.39 6.20 -10.53
CA ILE A 607 23.09 7.60 -10.89
C ILE A 607 21.87 7.65 -11.82
N PRO A 608 20.96 8.65 -11.68
CA PRO A 608 19.83 8.82 -12.58
C PRO A 608 20.24 8.88 -14.05
N GLN A 609 19.55 8.07 -14.85
CA GLN A 609 19.66 8.04 -16.31
C GLN A 609 18.27 8.10 -16.93
N LYS A 610 18.20 8.40 -18.22
CA LYS A 610 16.92 8.34 -18.96
C LYS A 610 16.31 6.95 -18.83
N ARG A 611 15.06 6.88 -18.36
CA ARG A 611 14.35 5.62 -18.11
C ARG A 611 13.55 5.21 -19.34
N VAL A 612 14.05 4.23 -20.09
CA VAL A 612 13.38 3.64 -21.26
C VAL A 612 13.35 2.12 -21.16
N TYR A 613 12.30 1.52 -21.75
CA TYR A 613 12.02 0.09 -21.71
C TYR A 613 11.94 -0.50 -23.13
#